data_AF-A0A0D7RH85-F1
#
_entry.id   AF-A0A0D7RH85-F1
#
_cell.length_a   1.000
_cell.length_b   1.000
_cell.length_c   1.000
_cell.angle_alpha   90.00
_cell.angle_beta   90.00
_cell.angle_gamma   90.00
#
_symmetry.space_group_name_H-M   'P 1'
#
loop_
_entity.id
_entity.type
_entity.pdbx_description
1 polymer ?
#
loop_
_entity_poly.entity_id
_entity_poly.type
_entity_poly.pdbx_seq_one_letter_code
_entity_poly.pdbx_strand_id
1 'polypeptide(L)'
;MKKFLWWGISLYFSISLQVAAFAQSNLSNISFNQPLKYRMDYIDPRFKLTKEQFIQIGKEAAEIWQKETGKTYFIYDSQAELTINLVLDNQQATQNERKNSINELLKQQEEWREKNKAILLFKQQIDQETSLLNKEKENLNYKFEQYQKDVSLFNQGNYGQFTQSSLNKRQAELSQLSLELQTKFSQHSNKIEMLNRQIKQINQQQNLLNQSIEQFNLSTTSGSKTFHKGLFSQNQIQIYGFTSFDDLRLTLAHEFGHSLGLKHTDDPKSLMYPLLREQDIHNFKLTNSDLDLLATLYGSNDENH
;
A
#
# COMPACT_ATOMS: atom_id res chain seq x y z
N MET A 1 10.36 19.40 -41.77
CA MET A 1 10.81 20.82 -41.73
C MET A 1 10.02 21.49 -40.60
N LYS A 2 10.56 22.12 -39.55
CA LYS A 2 11.88 22.69 -39.26
C LYS A 2 12.35 22.27 -37.85
N LYS A 3 13.66 22.09 -37.72
CA LYS A 3 14.47 22.02 -36.48
C LYS A 3 14.69 23.44 -35.94
N PHE A 4 15.12 23.58 -34.67
CA PHE A 4 16.09 24.55 -34.09
C PHE A 4 15.83 24.65 -32.57
N LEU A 5 16.77 24.82 -31.64
CA LEU A 5 18.16 24.38 -31.46
C LEU A 5 18.52 24.69 -29.99
N TRP A 6 19.46 23.90 -29.50
CA TRP A 6 20.12 23.89 -28.21
C TRP A 6 20.87 25.20 -27.87
N TRP A 7 20.91 25.63 -26.60
CA TRP A 7 22.07 26.26 -25.96
C TRP A 7 22.09 25.84 -24.48
N GLY A 8 23.15 25.15 -24.08
CA GLY A 8 23.52 24.99 -22.67
C GLY A 8 24.44 26.12 -22.22
N ILE A 9 24.42 26.42 -20.92
CA ILE A 9 25.53 27.05 -20.20
C ILE A 9 25.58 26.39 -18.80
N SER A 10 26.70 25.72 -18.51
CA SER A 10 27.13 25.40 -17.16
C SER A 10 27.62 26.66 -16.45
N LEU A 11 27.37 26.78 -15.16
CA LEU A 11 28.22 27.56 -14.27
C LEU A 11 28.16 26.96 -12.86
N TYR A 12 29.32 26.42 -12.45
CA TYR A 12 29.68 26.07 -11.09
C TYR A 12 29.65 27.32 -10.21
N PHE A 13 29.12 27.20 -8.99
CA PHE A 13 29.72 27.83 -7.83
C PHE A 13 29.52 26.94 -6.59
N SER A 14 30.64 26.45 -6.11
CA SER A 14 30.88 25.80 -4.84
C SER A 14 30.78 26.81 -3.71
N ILE A 15 30.01 26.49 -2.67
CA ILE A 15 30.26 26.98 -1.30
C ILE A 15 30.05 25.80 -0.35
N SER A 16 31.16 25.44 0.28
CA SER A 16 31.31 24.56 1.43
C SER A 16 30.49 25.00 2.63
N LEU A 17 29.83 24.05 3.28
CA LEU A 17 29.64 24.11 4.74
C LEU A 17 29.90 22.72 5.31
N GLN A 18 31.04 22.62 5.99
CA GLN A 18 31.37 21.52 6.89
C GLN A 18 30.34 21.52 8.03
N VAL A 19 29.69 20.39 8.26
CA VAL A 19 29.23 20.03 9.59
C VAL A 19 29.75 18.64 9.89
N ALA A 20 30.63 18.64 10.88
CA ALA A 20 31.40 17.59 11.50
C ALA A 20 30.90 16.15 11.35
N ALA A 21 31.83 15.31 10.89
CA ALA A 21 31.93 13.92 11.32
C ALA A 21 32.09 13.89 12.84
N PHE A 22 31.12 13.28 13.53
CA PHE A 22 31.29 12.77 14.89
C PHE A 22 30.67 11.38 14.98
N ALA A 23 31.52 10.37 14.78
CA ALA A 23 31.50 9.11 15.52
C ALA A 23 32.69 8.25 15.07
N GLN A 24 33.89 8.68 15.43
CA GLN A 24 35.08 7.86 15.51
C GLN A 24 35.69 8.29 16.85
N SER A 25 35.95 7.46 17.85
CA SER A 25 35.96 6.00 17.99
C SER A 25 36.11 5.77 19.48
N ASN A 26 35.52 4.72 20.02
CA ASN A 26 36.11 3.94 21.11
C ASN A 26 35.68 2.48 20.91
N LEU A 27 36.06 1.94 19.75
CA LEU A 27 36.29 0.50 19.67
C LEU A 27 37.51 0.27 20.56
N SER A 28 37.26 -0.18 21.79
CA SER A 28 38.21 -1.03 22.48
C SER A 28 38.70 -2.07 21.48
N ASN A 29 40.02 -2.20 21.32
CA ASN A 29 40.65 -3.22 20.50
C ASN A 29 40.10 -4.60 20.89
N ILE A 30 39.01 -5.03 20.26
CA ILE A 30 38.56 -6.41 20.33
C ILE A 30 39.58 -7.16 19.49
N SER A 31 40.45 -7.88 20.17
CA SER A 31 41.27 -8.88 19.51
C SER A 31 40.32 -9.85 18.81
N PHE A 32 40.24 -9.77 17.48
CA PHE A 32 39.34 -10.55 16.62
C PHE A 32 39.63 -12.06 16.61
N ASN A 33 40.46 -12.53 17.55
CA ASN A 33 40.81 -13.93 17.79
C ASN A 33 40.28 -14.50 19.10
N GLN A 34 39.51 -13.73 19.89
CA GLN A 34 38.85 -14.23 21.10
C GLN A 34 37.32 -14.24 20.93
N PRO A 35 36.63 -15.29 21.41
CA PRO A 35 35.17 -15.36 21.36
C PRO A 35 34.51 -14.20 22.12
N LEU A 36 33.47 -13.60 21.54
CA LEU A 36 32.67 -12.56 22.19
C LEU A 36 31.86 -13.16 23.32
N LYS A 37 32.02 -12.62 24.52
CA LYS A 37 31.20 -13.00 25.67
C LYS A 37 29.89 -12.25 25.67
N TYR A 38 28.77 -12.91 25.95
CA TYR A 38 27.45 -12.27 26.07
C TYR A 38 26.67 -12.77 27.28
N ARG A 39 25.76 -11.92 27.79
CA ARG A 39 24.79 -12.30 28.82
C ARG A 39 23.38 -11.96 28.38
N MET A 40 22.45 -12.83 28.75
CA MET A 40 21.03 -12.48 28.77
C MET A 40 20.82 -11.57 29.99
N ASP A 41 20.22 -10.41 29.82
CA ASP A 41 20.00 -9.43 30.89
C ASP A 41 18.51 -9.26 31.22
N TYR A 42 17.86 -8.22 30.73
CA TYR A 42 16.45 -7.97 31.02
C TYR A 42 15.51 -8.83 30.17
N ILE A 43 14.42 -9.33 30.79
CA ILE A 43 13.29 -9.96 30.10
C ILE A 43 12.02 -9.25 30.53
N ASP A 44 11.32 -8.63 29.58
CA ASP A 44 9.98 -8.11 29.83
C ASP A 44 9.02 -9.27 30.20
N PRO A 45 8.38 -9.24 31.39
CA PRO A 45 7.50 -10.32 31.85
C PRO A 45 6.35 -10.64 30.88
N ARG A 46 5.97 -9.70 30.01
CA ARG A 46 4.92 -9.88 29.01
C ARG A 46 5.26 -10.95 27.97
N PHE A 47 6.54 -11.25 27.75
CA PHE A 47 6.96 -12.34 26.85
C PHE A 47 6.71 -13.74 27.41
N LYS A 48 6.42 -13.87 28.73
CA LYS A 48 6.20 -15.16 29.41
C LYS A 48 7.33 -16.18 29.14
N LEU A 49 8.55 -15.69 28.92
CA LEU A 49 9.76 -16.48 28.68
C LEU A 49 10.57 -16.55 29.98
N THR A 50 10.97 -17.74 30.42
CA THR A 50 11.83 -17.86 31.60
C THR A 50 13.28 -17.48 31.28
N LYS A 51 14.05 -17.18 32.32
CA LYS A 51 15.47 -16.84 32.16
C LYS A 51 16.26 -17.99 31.56
N GLU A 52 15.98 -19.20 32.00
CA GLU A 52 16.62 -20.44 31.54
C GLU A 52 16.33 -20.68 30.06
N GLN A 53 15.07 -20.51 29.64
CA GLN A 53 14.68 -20.62 28.23
C GLN A 53 15.39 -19.56 27.38
N PHE A 54 15.48 -18.32 27.85
CA PHE A 54 16.15 -17.25 27.10
C PHE A 54 17.64 -17.52 26.93
N ILE A 55 18.32 -17.97 27.99
CA ILE A 55 19.73 -18.38 27.94
C ILE A 55 19.91 -19.53 26.95
N GLN A 56 19.03 -20.53 26.99
CA GLN A 56 19.11 -21.68 26.11
C GLN A 56 18.98 -21.30 24.63
N ILE A 57 17.98 -20.48 24.29
CA ILE A 57 17.78 -19.98 22.92
C ILE A 57 18.98 -19.16 22.43
N GLY A 58 19.61 -18.38 23.31
CA GLY A 58 20.85 -17.67 22.99
C GLY A 58 22.02 -18.57 22.65
N LYS A 59 22.19 -19.67 23.39
CA LYS A 59 23.22 -20.66 23.10
C LYS A 59 22.98 -21.32 21.75
N GLU A 60 21.73 -21.72 21.48
CA GLU A 60 21.34 -22.29 20.19
C GLU A 60 21.55 -21.32 19.02
N ALA A 61 21.31 -20.03 19.23
CA ALA A 61 21.59 -18.98 18.25
C ALA A 61 23.10 -18.82 17.97
N ALA A 62 23.91 -18.82 19.04
CA ALA A 62 25.37 -18.78 18.93
C ALA A 62 25.94 -20.02 18.21
N GLU A 63 25.36 -21.20 18.44
CA GLU A 63 25.76 -22.45 17.81
C GLU A 63 25.62 -22.45 16.29
N ILE A 64 24.70 -21.66 15.71
CA ILE A 64 24.56 -21.52 14.25
C ILE A 64 25.88 -21.07 13.62
N TRP A 65 26.57 -20.13 14.25
CA TRP A 65 27.85 -19.60 13.77
C TRP A 65 29.00 -20.60 13.93
N GLN A 66 28.96 -21.44 14.95
CA GLN A 66 30.01 -22.43 15.23
C GLN A 66 29.87 -23.69 14.39
N LYS A 67 28.64 -24.17 14.16
CA LYS A 67 28.37 -25.49 13.58
C LYS A 67 28.99 -25.69 12.19
N GLU A 68 28.91 -24.67 11.33
CA GLU A 68 29.38 -24.76 9.94
C GLU A 68 30.82 -24.27 9.76
N THR A 69 31.38 -23.56 10.75
CA THR A 69 32.73 -22.98 10.68
C THR A 69 33.76 -23.71 11.54
N GLY A 70 33.32 -24.48 12.54
CA GLY A 70 34.18 -25.11 13.55
C GLY A 70 34.80 -24.14 14.57
N LYS A 71 34.59 -22.82 14.42
CA LYS A 71 35.17 -21.79 15.30
C LYS A 71 34.13 -21.31 16.32
N THR A 72 34.54 -21.20 17.58
CA THR A 72 33.69 -20.61 18.62
C THR A 72 33.75 -19.10 18.53
N TYR A 73 32.66 -18.46 18.12
CA TYR A 73 32.55 -17.00 18.03
C TYR A 73 31.95 -16.36 19.28
N PHE A 74 31.11 -17.09 20.02
CA PHE A 74 30.37 -16.56 21.17
C PHE A 74 30.45 -17.49 22.38
N ILE A 75 30.57 -16.90 23.56
CA ILE A 75 30.55 -17.62 24.84
C ILE A 75 29.52 -16.97 25.77
N TYR A 76 28.60 -17.76 26.30
CA TYR A 76 27.71 -17.27 27.34
C TYR A 76 28.49 -17.06 28.65
N ASP A 77 28.44 -15.85 29.20
CA ASP A 77 29.06 -15.48 30.47
C ASP A 77 28.10 -14.54 31.21
N SER A 78 27.68 -14.88 32.42
CA SER A 78 26.68 -14.10 33.17
C SER A 78 27.17 -12.69 33.55
N GLN A 79 28.48 -12.44 33.48
CA GLN A 79 29.12 -11.15 33.77
C GLN A 79 29.60 -10.44 32.50
N ALA A 80 29.21 -10.91 31.31
CA ALA A 80 29.62 -10.28 30.06
C ALA A 80 29.12 -8.84 29.92
N GLU A 81 29.93 -8.02 29.24
CA GLU A 81 29.57 -6.64 28.89
C GLU A 81 28.52 -6.58 27.77
N LEU A 82 28.53 -7.54 26.82
CA LEU A 82 27.51 -7.61 25.76
C LEU A 82 26.20 -8.11 26.35
N THR A 83 25.21 -7.23 26.44
CA THR A 83 23.91 -7.55 27.06
C THR A 83 22.84 -7.80 26.02
N ILE A 84 21.97 -8.78 26.27
CA ILE A 84 20.82 -9.08 25.41
C ILE A 84 19.54 -8.88 26.23
N ASN A 85 18.66 -8.00 25.74
CA ASN A 85 17.47 -7.58 26.48
C ASN A 85 16.22 -7.83 25.65
N LEU A 86 15.18 -8.41 26.24
CA LEU A 86 13.85 -8.50 25.65
C LEU A 86 12.99 -7.35 26.19
N VAL A 87 12.71 -6.36 25.34
CA VAL A 87 11.93 -5.16 25.70
C VAL A 87 10.75 -5.08 24.77
N LEU A 88 9.53 -5.28 25.29
CA LEU A 88 8.34 -5.19 24.46
C LEU A 88 8.05 -3.71 24.17
N ASP A 89 8.36 -3.27 22.96
CA ASP A 89 7.97 -1.96 22.46
C ASP A 89 6.45 -1.92 22.22
N ASN A 90 5.80 -0.78 22.50
CA ASN A 90 4.34 -0.61 22.46
C ASN A 90 3.83 -0.53 21.00
N GLN A 91 3.96 -1.61 20.23
CA GLN A 91 3.46 -1.73 18.86
C GLN A 91 1.92 -1.88 18.75
N GLN A 92 1.20 -1.84 19.87
CA GLN A 92 -0.26 -1.88 19.87
C GLN A 92 -0.86 -0.61 19.25
N ALA A 93 -0.19 0.55 19.38
CA ALA A 93 -0.60 1.79 18.73
C ALA A 93 -0.55 1.68 17.20
N THR A 94 0.55 1.19 16.63
CA THR A 94 0.73 1.05 15.17
C THR A 94 -0.15 -0.04 14.56
N GLN A 95 -0.41 -1.15 15.28
CA GLN A 95 -1.37 -2.17 14.84
C GLN A 95 -2.81 -1.67 14.90
N ASN A 96 -3.17 -0.89 15.92
CA ASN A 96 -4.49 -0.26 16.01
C ASN A 96 -4.67 0.80 14.93
N GLU A 97 -3.67 1.63 14.65
CA GLU A 97 -3.69 2.61 13.55
C GLU A 97 -3.83 1.94 12.19
N ARG A 98 -3.12 0.83 11.96
CA ARG A 98 -3.27 0.01 10.75
C ARG A 98 -4.67 -0.56 10.63
N LYS A 99 -5.20 -1.15 11.71
CA LYS A 99 -6.56 -1.70 11.75
C LYS A 99 -7.60 -0.62 11.48
N ASN A 100 -7.42 0.57 12.07
CA ASN A 100 -8.29 1.72 11.83
C ASN A 100 -8.22 2.18 10.37
N SER A 101 -7.03 2.24 9.78
CA SER A 101 -6.83 2.59 8.37
C SER A 101 -7.49 1.58 7.43
N ILE A 102 -7.35 0.27 7.70
CA ILE A 102 -8.02 -0.80 6.94
C ILE A 102 -9.54 -0.68 7.05
N ASN A 103 -10.05 -0.47 8.27
CA ASN A 103 -11.49 -0.32 8.49
C ASN A 103 -12.07 0.90 7.73
N GLU A 104 -11.33 2.00 7.70
CA GLU A 104 -11.71 3.19 6.96
C GLU A 104 -11.70 2.95 5.44
N LEU A 105 -10.68 2.26 4.91
CA LEU A 105 -10.63 1.85 3.50
C LEU A 105 -11.79 0.92 3.12
N LEU A 106 -12.12 -0.06 3.96
CA LEU A 106 -13.26 -0.96 3.75
C LEU A 106 -14.59 -0.22 3.76
N LYS A 107 -14.75 0.75 4.68
CA LYS A 107 -15.94 1.60 4.73
C LYS A 107 -16.07 2.44 3.45
N GLN A 108 -14.99 3.08 3.01
CA GLN A 108 -14.98 3.86 1.76
C GLN A 108 -15.27 2.98 0.53
N GLN A 109 -14.77 1.75 0.52
CA GLN A 109 -15.04 0.78 -0.54
C GLN A 109 -16.53 0.38 -0.58
N GLU A 110 -17.16 0.14 0.57
CA GLU A 110 -18.58 -0.20 0.64
C GLU A 110 -19.47 1.00 0.26
N GLU A 111 -19.13 2.21 0.71
CA GLU A 111 -19.82 3.43 0.28
C GLU A 111 -19.73 3.64 -1.24
N TRP A 112 -18.55 3.40 -1.83
CA TRP A 112 -18.36 3.46 -3.27
C TRP A 112 -19.24 2.42 -3.97
N ARG A 113 -19.29 1.19 -3.47
CA ARG A 113 -20.09 0.09 -4.03
C ARG A 113 -21.58 0.42 -4.05
N GLU A 114 -22.12 0.92 -2.94
CA GLU A 114 -23.54 1.26 -2.85
C GLU A 114 -23.91 2.47 -3.73
N LYS A 115 -23.04 3.49 -3.80
CA LYS A 115 -23.22 4.61 -4.76
C LYS A 115 -23.16 4.14 -6.21
N ASN A 116 -22.23 3.23 -6.54
CA ASN A 116 -22.10 2.70 -7.90
C ASN A 116 -23.34 1.89 -8.31
N LYS A 117 -23.89 1.10 -7.37
CA LYS A 117 -25.16 0.39 -7.56
C LYS A 117 -26.32 1.36 -7.80
N ALA A 118 -26.42 2.43 -7.03
CA ALA A 118 -27.44 3.47 -7.22
C ALA A 118 -27.31 4.15 -8.60
N ILE A 119 -26.08 4.46 -9.05
CA ILE A 119 -25.82 5.01 -10.39
C ILE A 119 -26.28 4.05 -11.48
N LEU A 120 -26.01 2.74 -11.33
CA LEU A 120 -26.42 1.74 -12.32
C LEU A 120 -27.95 1.68 -12.43
N LEU A 121 -28.65 1.70 -11.30
CA LEU A 121 -30.12 1.74 -11.28
C LEU A 121 -30.65 3.03 -11.89
N PHE A 122 -30.05 4.17 -11.58
CA PHE A 122 -30.49 5.45 -12.14
C PHE A 122 -30.24 5.52 -13.65
N LYS A 123 -29.13 4.96 -14.14
CA LYS A 123 -28.86 4.80 -15.57
C LYS A 123 -29.94 3.96 -16.27
N GLN A 124 -30.34 2.83 -15.68
CA GLN A 124 -31.42 2.01 -16.23
C GLN A 124 -32.75 2.77 -16.31
N GLN A 125 -33.07 3.58 -15.29
CA GLN A 125 -34.26 4.43 -15.31
C GLN A 125 -34.18 5.48 -16.42
N ILE A 126 -33.03 6.12 -16.63
CA ILE A 126 -32.81 7.06 -17.74
C ILE A 126 -33.01 6.39 -19.09
N ASP A 127 -32.46 5.18 -19.29
CA ASP A 127 -32.59 4.45 -20.54
C ASP A 127 -34.07 4.10 -20.84
N GLN A 128 -34.82 3.71 -19.80
CA GLN A 128 -36.27 3.44 -19.89
C GLN A 128 -37.07 4.71 -20.22
N GLU A 129 -36.83 5.80 -19.48
CA GLU A 129 -37.48 7.10 -19.73
C GLU A 129 -37.18 7.62 -21.14
N THR A 130 -35.94 7.47 -21.62
CA THR A 130 -35.53 7.84 -22.97
C THR A 130 -36.37 7.10 -24.02
N SER A 131 -36.54 5.79 -23.85
CA SER A 131 -37.35 4.98 -24.77
C SER A 131 -38.81 5.43 -24.78
N LEU A 132 -39.39 5.73 -23.62
CA LEU A 132 -40.77 6.20 -23.50
C LEU A 132 -40.97 7.57 -24.14
N LEU A 133 -40.06 8.52 -23.87
CA LEU A 133 -40.13 9.86 -24.46
C LEU A 133 -39.98 9.83 -25.98
N ASN A 134 -39.13 8.95 -26.52
CA ASN A 134 -39.02 8.77 -27.96
C ASN A 134 -40.31 8.23 -28.57
N LYS A 135 -41.00 7.28 -27.91
CA LYS A 135 -42.32 6.80 -28.35
C LYS A 135 -43.38 7.90 -28.29
N GLU A 136 -43.40 8.71 -27.22
CA GLU A 136 -44.31 9.87 -27.12
C GLU A 136 -44.06 10.88 -28.26
N LYS A 137 -42.79 11.15 -28.58
CA LYS A 137 -42.37 12.01 -29.69
C LYS A 137 -42.84 11.48 -31.04
N GLU A 138 -42.63 10.20 -31.33
CA GLU A 138 -43.09 9.56 -32.57
C GLU A 138 -44.61 9.63 -32.71
N ASN A 139 -45.35 9.36 -31.63
CA ASN A 139 -46.80 9.47 -31.62
C ASN A 139 -47.28 10.91 -31.85
N LEU A 140 -46.62 11.90 -31.24
CA LEU A 140 -46.96 13.31 -31.46
C LEU A 140 -46.67 13.74 -32.90
N ASN A 141 -45.53 13.32 -33.47
CA ASN A 141 -45.19 13.56 -34.87
C ASN A 141 -46.26 12.97 -35.80
N TYR A 142 -46.69 11.72 -35.55
CA TYR A 142 -47.78 11.11 -36.30
C TYR A 142 -49.08 11.93 -36.21
N LYS A 143 -49.46 12.40 -35.01
CA LYS A 143 -50.66 13.24 -34.86
C LYS A 143 -50.56 14.57 -35.62
N PHE A 144 -49.37 15.18 -35.66
CA PHE A 144 -49.10 16.37 -36.46
C PHE A 144 -49.21 16.08 -37.96
N GLU A 145 -48.64 14.98 -38.45
CA GLU A 145 -48.75 14.58 -39.86
C GLU A 145 -50.21 14.37 -40.29
N GLN A 146 -51.02 13.71 -39.45
CA GLN A 146 -52.45 13.56 -39.73
C GLN A 146 -53.17 14.91 -39.74
N TYR A 147 -52.89 15.79 -38.76
CA TYR A 147 -53.47 17.13 -38.73
C TYR A 147 -53.10 17.95 -39.99
N GLN A 148 -51.85 17.88 -40.46
CA GLN A 148 -51.42 18.57 -41.68
C GLN A 148 -52.14 18.05 -42.93
N LYS A 149 -52.37 16.73 -43.02
CA LYS A 149 -53.19 16.13 -44.09
C LYS A 149 -54.62 16.65 -44.06
N ASP A 150 -55.24 16.69 -42.88
CA ASP A 150 -56.63 17.15 -42.72
C ASP A 150 -56.78 18.65 -43.06
N VAL A 151 -55.83 19.49 -42.64
CA VAL A 151 -55.78 20.92 -43.01
C VAL A 151 -55.63 21.10 -44.51
N SER A 152 -54.79 20.30 -45.17
CA SER A 152 -54.62 20.33 -46.63
C SER A 152 -55.92 20.00 -47.36
N LEU A 153 -56.64 18.96 -46.93
CA LEU A 153 -57.95 18.59 -47.49
C LEU A 153 -59.00 19.68 -47.28
N PHE A 154 -59.04 20.29 -46.10
CA PHE A 154 -59.95 21.40 -45.81
C PHE A 154 -59.65 22.62 -46.71
N ASN A 155 -58.38 22.98 -46.90
CA ASN A 155 -57.96 24.09 -47.77
C ASN A 155 -58.24 23.84 -49.26
N GLN A 156 -58.34 22.58 -49.69
CA GLN A 156 -58.74 22.18 -51.04
C GLN A 156 -60.27 22.24 -51.27
N GLY A 157 -61.05 22.66 -50.27
CA GLY A 157 -62.50 22.83 -50.39
C GLY A 157 -63.33 21.64 -49.90
N ASN A 158 -62.71 20.65 -49.25
CA ASN A 158 -63.42 19.50 -48.69
C ASN A 158 -63.98 19.82 -47.28
N TYR A 159 -65.03 20.65 -47.23
CA TYR A 159 -65.63 21.15 -45.99
C TYR A 159 -66.53 20.15 -45.24
N GLY A 160 -66.77 18.96 -45.80
CA GLY A 160 -67.75 18.00 -45.28
C GLY A 160 -67.30 17.20 -44.04
N GLN A 161 -65.99 17.14 -43.76
CA GLN A 161 -65.44 16.35 -42.66
C GLN A 161 -64.95 17.16 -41.45
N PHE A 162 -64.61 18.44 -41.64
CA PHE A 162 -64.00 19.27 -40.60
C PHE A 162 -64.52 20.71 -40.66
N THR A 163 -64.62 21.35 -39.49
CA THR A 163 -64.90 22.80 -39.38
C THR A 163 -63.62 23.55 -39.01
N GLN A 164 -63.52 24.84 -39.38
CA GLN A 164 -62.40 25.70 -38.95
C GLN A 164 -62.21 25.68 -37.43
N SER A 165 -63.30 25.73 -36.66
CA SER A 165 -63.26 25.67 -35.19
C SER A 165 -62.65 24.36 -34.68
N SER A 166 -63.03 23.21 -35.28
CA SER A 166 -62.47 21.91 -34.90
C SER A 166 -60.97 21.79 -35.22
N LEU A 167 -60.51 22.35 -36.34
CA LEU A 167 -59.08 22.37 -36.70
C LEU A 167 -58.28 23.29 -35.77
N ASN A 168 -58.82 24.47 -35.42
CA ASN A 168 -58.18 25.37 -34.46
C ASN A 168 -58.08 24.73 -33.06
N LYS A 169 -59.12 24.02 -32.61
CA LYS A 169 -59.09 23.29 -31.33
C LYS A 169 -58.00 22.21 -31.33
N ARG A 170 -57.92 21.40 -32.40
CA ARG A 170 -56.90 20.36 -32.52
C ARG A 170 -55.49 20.95 -32.61
N GLN A 171 -55.32 22.10 -33.26
CA GLN A 171 -54.05 22.82 -33.27
C GLN A 171 -53.61 23.23 -31.86
N ALA A 172 -54.54 23.76 -31.05
CA ALA A 172 -54.27 24.13 -29.67
C ALA A 172 -53.90 22.91 -28.81
N GLU A 173 -54.62 21.79 -28.95
CA GLU A 173 -54.32 20.52 -28.27
C GLU A 173 -52.91 19.99 -28.63
N LEU A 174 -52.55 19.98 -29.92
CA LEU A 174 -51.22 19.55 -30.37
C LEU A 174 -50.11 20.48 -29.87
N SER A 175 -50.37 21.78 -29.81
CA SER A 175 -49.43 22.76 -29.26
C SER A 175 -49.20 22.54 -27.76
N GLN A 176 -50.26 22.25 -27.01
CA GLN A 176 -50.18 21.92 -25.59
C GLN A 176 -49.40 20.62 -25.36
N LEU A 177 -49.70 19.55 -26.11
CA LEU A 177 -48.96 18.29 -26.03
C LEU A 177 -47.47 18.47 -26.38
N SER A 178 -47.15 19.32 -27.35
CA SER A 178 -45.76 19.63 -27.70
C SER A 178 -45.03 20.34 -26.56
N LEU A 179 -45.69 21.29 -25.89
CA LEU A 179 -45.10 22.01 -24.76
C LEU A 179 -44.88 21.08 -23.56
N GLU A 180 -45.84 20.19 -23.29
CA GLU A 180 -45.71 19.18 -22.24
C GLU A 180 -44.53 18.24 -22.53
N LEU A 181 -44.44 17.72 -23.76
CA LEU A 181 -43.35 16.84 -24.17
C LEU A 181 -41.99 17.56 -24.11
N GLN A 182 -41.92 18.83 -24.53
CA GLN A 182 -40.72 19.65 -24.40
C GLN A 182 -40.29 19.80 -22.93
N THR A 183 -41.26 20.00 -22.03
CA THR A 183 -41.01 20.07 -20.58
C THR A 183 -40.44 18.76 -20.05
N LYS A 184 -41.01 17.61 -20.46
CA LYS A 184 -40.50 16.28 -20.08
C LYS A 184 -39.08 16.05 -20.59
N PHE A 185 -38.76 16.43 -21.84
CA PHE A 185 -37.39 16.34 -22.37
C PHE A 185 -36.41 17.23 -21.59
N SER A 186 -36.81 18.45 -21.22
CA SER A 186 -35.98 19.35 -20.40
C SER A 186 -35.69 18.75 -19.02
N GLN A 187 -36.72 18.22 -18.35
CA GLN A 187 -36.57 17.51 -17.07
C GLN A 187 -35.65 16.30 -17.20
N HIS A 188 -35.79 15.52 -18.27
CA HIS A 188 -34.96 14.35 -18.53
C HIS A 188 -33.50 14.74 -18.79
N SER A 189 -33.26 15.81 -19.56
CA SER A 189 -31.93 16.39 -19.76
C SER A 189 -31.27 16.76 -18.42
N ASN A 190 -32.01 17.41 -17.50
CA ASN A 190 -31.50 17.73 -16.16
C ASN A 190 -31.12 16.47 -15.35
N LYS A 191 -31.89 15.37 -15.50
CA LYS A 191 -31.55 14.09 -14.85
C LYS A 191 -30.29 13.47 -15.45
N ILE A 192 -30.08 13.54 -16.77
CA ILE A 192 -28.85 13.10 -17.44
C ILE A 192 -27.64 13.91 -16.93
N GLU A 193 -27.78 15.23 -16.82
CA GLU A 193 -26.71 16.07 -16.26
C GLU A 193 -26.41 15.75 -14.80
N MET A 194 -27.44 15.43 -14.01
CA MET A 194 -27.26 14.95 -12.63
C MET A 194 -26.52 13.61 -12.59
N LEU A 195 -26.89 12.65 -13.43
CA LEU A 195 -26.20 11.36 -13.56
C LEU A 195 -24.73 11.55 -13.96
N ASN A 196 -24.44 12.40 -14.94
CA ASN A 196 -23.08 12.72 -15.36
C ASN A 196 -22.24 13.34 -14.23
N ARG A 197 -22.85 14.22 -13.42
CA ARG A 197 -22.19 14.77 -12.22
C ARG A 197 -21.90 13.69 -11.18
N GLN A 198 -22.84 12.78 -10.93
CA GLN A 198 -22.64 11.65 -10.02
C GLN A 198 -21.54 10.70 -10.51
N ILE A 199 -21.49 10.40 -11.81
CA ILE A 199 -20.42 9.60 -12.44
C ILE A 199 -19.06 10.29 -12.27
N LYS A 200 -18.98 11.60 -12.47
CA LYS A 200 -17.73 12.34 -12.25
C LYS A 200 -17.27 12.26 -10.79
N GLN A 201 -18.20 12.43 -9.84
CA GLN A 201 -17.91 12.33 -8.41
C GLN A 201 -17.44 10.93 -8.00
N ILE A 202 -18.08 9.88 -8.51
CA ILE A 202 -17.71 8.51 -8.14
C ILE A 202 -16.35 8.10 -8.74
N ASN A 203 -16.02 8.58 -9.94
CA ASN A 203 -14.69 8.39 -10.54
C ASN A 203 -13.61 9.13 -9.74
N GLN A 204 -13.90 10.34 -9.26
CA GLN A 204 -13.01 11.07 -8.36
C GLN A 204 -12.82 10.33 -7.03
N GLN A 205 -13.90 9.81 -6.42
CA GLN A 205 -13.83 9.00 -5.21
C GLN A 205 -13.02 7.72 -5.44
N GLN A 206 -13.15 7.07 -6.59
CA GLN A 206 -12.36 5.90 -6.95
C GLN A 206 -10.86 6.22 -7.05
N ASN A 207 -10.51 7.33 -7.70
CA ASN A 207 -9.11 7.77 -7.79
C ASN A 207 -8.54 8.07 -6.40
N LEU A 208 -9.30 8.75 -5.53
CA LEU A 208 -8.89 9.00 -4.15
C LEU A 208 -8.72 7.70 -3.36
N LEU A 209 -9.64 6.73 -3.51
CA LEU A 209 -9.52 5.42 -2.87
C LEU A 209 -8.26 4.68 -3.35
N ASN A 210 -7.99 4.69 -4.66
CA ASN A 210 -6.77 4.10 -5.23
C ASN A 210 -5.52 4.78 -4.67
N GLN A 211 -5.50 6.11 -4.58
CA GLN A 211 -4.40 6.86 -3.96
C GLN A 211 -4.25 6.52 -2.46
N SER A 212 -5.33 6.39 -1.71
CA SER A 212 -5.30 5.98 -0.31
C SER A 212 -4.78 4.55 -0.14
N ILE A 213 -5.14 3.63 -1.05
CA ILE A 213 -4.60 2.27 -1.10
C ILE A 213 -3.12 2.30 -1.47
N GLU A 214 -2.70 3.10 -2.44
CA GLU A 214 -1.29 3.29 -2.80
C GLU A 214 -0.50 3.89 -1.64
N GLN A 215 -1.01 4.91 -0.97
CA GLN A 215 -0.41 5.51 0.22
C GLN A 215 -0.35 4.53 1.39
N PHE A 216 -1.38 3.71 1.59
CA PHE A 216 -1.38 2.64 2.58
C PHE A 216 -0.35 1.55 2.20
N ASN A 217 -0.28 1.17 0.92
CA ASN A 217 0.72 0.24 0.42
C ASN A 217 2.13 0.82 0.56
N LEU A 218 2.33 2.12 0.32
CA LEU A 218 3.58 2.84 0.49
C LEU A 218 3.94 3.04 1.97
N SER A 219 2.99 3.27 2.86
CA SER A 219 3.26 3.35 4.31
C SER A 219 3.53 1.96 4.89
N THR A 220 2.90 0.94 4.33
CA THR A 220 3.18 -0.46 4.66
C THR A 220 4.38 -1.02 3.91
N THR A 221 4.93 -0.42 2.86
CA THR A 221 6.17 -0.88 2.19
C THR A 221 7.39 -0.02 2.56
N SER A 222 7.21 1.27 2.83
CA SER A 222 8.24 2.16 3.42
C SER A 222 8.36 1.95 4.93
N GLY A 223 7.32 1.40 5.57
CA GLY A 223 7.31 0.93 6.96
C GLY A 223 7.34 -0.60 7.12
N SER A 224 7.42 -1.36 6.02
CA SER A 224 7.72 -2.80 6.06
C SER A 224 8.92 -3.06 5.19
N LYS A 225 10.09 -3.06 5.83
CA LYS A 225 11.06 -4.17 5.81
C LYS A 225 12.44 -3.81 6.40
N THR A 226 12.48 -2.91 7.39
CA THR A 226 13.57 -2.90 8.38
C THR A 226 12.96 -3.16 9.75
N PHE A 227 12.38 -4.35 9.92
CA PHE A 227 12.06 -4.82 11.27
C PHE A 227 13.37 -5.36 11.86
N HIS A 228 14.11 -4.45 12.47
CA HIS A 228 15.07 -4.76 13.52
C HIS A 228 14.27 -5.39 14.67
N LYS A 229 13.90 -6.68 14.55
CA LYS A 229 13.36 -7.46 15.68
C LYS A 229 14.41 -7.55 16.78
N GLY A 230 15.67 -7.43 16.41
CA GLY A 230 16.79 -7.10 17.25
C GLY A 230 17.51 -5.83 16.78
N LEU A 231 18.16 -5.13 17.70
CA LEU A 231 19.10 -4.05 17.40
C LEU A 231 20.38 -4.25 18.21
N PHE A 232 21.49 -4.49 17.52
CA PHE A 232 22.83 -4.36 18.10
C PHE A 232 23.31 -2.89 18.07
N SER A 233 23.53 -2.29 19.25
CA SER A 233 24.11 -0.95 19.41
C SER A 233 24.83 -0.84 20.76
N GLN A 234 25.98 -0.17 20.80
CA GLN A 234 26.72 0.14 22.04
C GLN A 234 26.92 -1.08 22.98
N ASN A 235 27.32 -2.22 22.42
CA ASN A 235 27.52 -3.47 23.18
C ASN A 235 26.23 -4.01 23.84
N GLN A 236 25.08 -3.73 23.23
CA GLN A 236 23.78 -4.22 23.66
C GLN A 236 23.02 -4.73 22.44
N ILE A 237 22.35 -5.87 22.60
CA ILE A 237 21.33 -6.39 21.69
C ILE A 237 19.97 -6.18 22.36
N GLN A 238 19.06 -5.46 21.70
CA GLN A 238 17.68 -5.28 22.15
C GLN A 238 16.74 -6.02 21.23
N ILE A 239 16.01 -7.00 21.75
CA ILE A 239 14.99 -7.76 21.02
C ILE A 239 13.61 -7.23 21.38
N TYR A 240 12.84 -6.82 20.36
CA TYR A 240 11.55 -6.16 20.53
C TYR A 240 10.34 -7.08 20.37
N GLY A 241 10.53 -8.27 19.80
CA GLY A 241 9.48 -9.29 19.71
C GLY A 241 9.85 -10.51 18.89
N PHE A 242 9.13 -11.60 19.11
CA PHE A 242 9.27 -12.87 18.38
C PHE A 242 7.91 -13.58 18.29
N THR A 243 7.71 -14.42 17.28
CA THR A 243 6.48 -15.20 17.06
C THR A 243 6.60 -16.67 17.47
N SER A 244 7.81 -17.18 17.64
CA SER A 244 8.14 -18.53 18.13
C SER A 244 9.56 -18.57 18.71
N PHE A 245 9.95 -19.65 19.38
CA PHE A 245 11.33 -19.82 19.85
C PHE A 245 12.33 -19.92 18.70
N ASP A 246 11.95 -20.54 17.58
CA ASP A 246 12.78 -20.59 16.36
C ASP A 246 12.98 -19.20 15.74
N ASP A 247 11.94 -18.36 15.76
CA ASP A 247 12.03 -16.96 15.31
C ASP A 247 12.98 -16.15 16.20
N LEU A 248 12.89 -16.32 17.53
CA LEU A 248 13.80 -15.69 18.48
C LEU A 248 15.25 -16.15 18.28
N ARG A 249 15.45 -17.46 18.08
CA ARG A 249 16.76 -18.08 17.83
C ARG A 249 17.44 -17.47 16.60
N LEU A 250 16.74 -17.37 15.48
CA LEU A 250 17.30 -16.79 14.27
C LEU A 250 17.51 -15.28 14.36
N THR A 251 16.61 -14.56 15.02
CA THR A 251 16.78 -13.13 15.26
C THR A 251 18.05 -12.88 16.08
N LEU A 252 18.26 -13.63 17.16
CA LEU A 252 19.47 -13.53 17.97
C LEU A 252 20.73 -13.87 17.16
N ALA A 253 20.66 -14.90 16.31
CA ALA A 253 21.79 -15.27 15.46
C ALA A 253 22.15 -14.18 14.45
N HIS A 254 21.16 -13.48 13.89
CA HIS A 254 21.36 -12.31 13.03
C HIS A 254 22.05 -11.16 13.78
N GLU A 255 21.55 -10.80 14.97
CA GLU A 255 22.17 -9.73 15.78
C GLU A 255 23.58 -10.09 16.26
N PHE A 256 23.83 -11.37 16.50
CA PHE A 256 25.18 -11.88 16.73
C PHE A 256 26.09 -11.65 15.52
N GLY A 257 25.59 -11.82 14.29
CA GLY A 257 26.36 -11.45 13.10
C GLY A 257 26.74 -9.97 13.09
N HIS A 258 25.83 -9.08 13.47
CA HIS A 258 26.16 -7.66 13.63
C HIS A 258 27.19 -7.37 14.73
N SER A 259 27.18 -8.12 15.83
CA SER A 259 28.19 -7.96 16.89
C SER A 259 29.59 -8.47 16.48
N LEU A 260 29.67 -9.35 15.48
CA LEU A 260 30.91 -9.70 14.77
C LEU A 260 31.32 -8.65 13.70
N GLY A 261 30.53 -7.62 13.49
CA GLY A 261 30.77 -6.59 12.48
C GLY A 261 30.28 -6.96 11.08
N LEU A 262 29.51 -8.04 10.93
CA LEU A 262 28.93 -8.44 9.65
C LEU A 262 27.83 -7.45 9.24
N LYS A 263 27.86 -7.09 7.95
CA LYS A 263 26.83 -6.27 7.32
C LYS A 263 25.77 -7.17 6.69
N HIS A 264 24.67 -6.56 6.26
CA HIS A 264 23.64 -7.28 5.54
C HIS A 264 24.13 -7.85 4.19
N THR A 265 23.51 -8.95 3.77
CA THR A 265 23.62 -9.51 2.41
C THR A 265 22.36 -9.23 1.61
N ASP A 266 22.45 -9.41 0.28
CA ASP A 266 21.30 -9.38 -0.62
C ASP A 266 20.70 -10.77 -0.89
N ASP A 267 21.29 -11.84 -0.35
CA ASP A 267 20.84 -13.23 -0.53
C ASP A 267 19.63 -13.52 0.36
N PRO A 268 18.41 -13.75 -0.17
CA PRO A 268 17.20 -13.92 0.64
C PRO A 268 17.20 -15.15 1.56
N LYS A 269 18.16 -16.06 1.39
CA LYS A 269 18.36 -17.26 2.22
C LYS A 269 19.44 -17.09 3.29
N SER A 270 20.24 -16.02 3.21
CA SER A 270 21.33 -15.74 4.15
C SER A 270 20.79 -15.35 5.52
N LEU A 271 21.54 -15.69 6.57
CA LEU A 271 21.22 -15.27 7.93
C LEU A 271 21.28 -13.76 8.04
N MET A 272 22.29 -13.14 7.42
CA MET A 272 22.50 -11.70 7.39
C MET A 272 21.63 -10.96 6.35
N TYR A 273 20.69 -11.63 5.69
CA TYR A 273 19.66 -10.94 4.92
C TYR A 273 18.79 -10.12 5.88
N PRO A 274 18.45 -8.86 5.59
CA PRO A 274 17.74 -7.97 6.51
C PRO A 274 16.30 -8.42 6.85
N LEU A 275 15.84 -9.56 6.31
CA LEU A 275 14.49 -10.05 6.44
C LEU A 275 14.44 -11.56 6.67
N LEU A 276 13.59 -11.98 7.61
CA LEU A 276 13.14 -13.38 7.67
C LEU A 276 12.15 -13.62 6.52
N ARG A 277 12.59 -14.36 5.51
CA ARG A 277 11.87 -14.65 4.27
C ARG A 277 12.01 -16.11 3.83
N GLU A 278 13.17 -16.49 3.30
CA GLU A 278 13.41 -17.81 2.69
C GLU A 278 14.31 -18.70 3.57
N GLN A 279 14.71 -18.22 4.74
CA GLN A 279 15.46 -18.99 5.72
C GLN A 279 14.61 -20.14 6.28
N ASP A 280 15.21 -21.34 6.37
CA ASP A 280 14.60 -22.46 7.08
C ASP A 280 14.67 -22.20 8.59
N ILE A 281 13.57 -21.75 9.18
CA ILE A 281 13.53 -21.35 10.59
C ILE A 281 13.80 -22.49 11.57
N HIS A 282 13.61 -23.76 11.19
CA HIS A 282 13.78 -24.89 12.08
C HIS A 282 15.18 -25.49 11.96
N ASN A 283 15.72 -25.60 10.74
CA ASN A 283 16.99 -26.27 10.46
C ASN A 283 17.99 -25.38 9.72
N PHE A 284 18.01 -24.09 10.08
CA PHE A 284 18.87 -23.11 9.43
C PHE A 284 20.34 -23.53 9.40
N LYS A 285 20.97 -23.32 8.24
CA LYS A 285 22.41 -23.45 8.01
C LYS A 285 22.92 -22.17 7.37
N LEU A 286 24.12 -21.74 7.76
CA LEU A 286 24.77 -20.61 7.12
C LEU A 286 24.86 -20.83 5.62
N THR A 287 24.50 -19.80 4.85
CA THR A 287 24.68 -19.80 3.40
C THR A 287 26.13 -19.48 3.04
N ASN A 288 26.51 -19.75 1.79
CA ASN A 288 27.81 -19.32 1.27
C ASN A 288 27.99 -17.80 1.43
N SER A 289 26.93 -17.01 1.24
CA SER A 289 26.94 -15.57 1.44
C SER A 289 27.29 -15.17 2.88
N ASP A 290 26.81 -15.92 3.88
CA ASP A 290 27.17 -15.69 5.29
C ASP A 290 28.63 -16.07 5.57
N LEU A 291 29.09 -17.18 5.00
CA LEU A 291 30.46 -17.67 5.14
C LEU A 291 31.47 -16.74 4.46
N ASP A 292 31.12 -16.17 3.31
CA ASP A 292 31.96 -15.21 2.58
C ASP A 292 32.13 -13.91 3.37
N LEU A 293 31.07 -13.43 4.04
CA LEU A 293 31.17 -12.28 4.95
C LEU A 293 32.12 -12.57 6.11
N LEU A 294 32.03 -13.75 6.72
CA LEU A 294 32.95 -14.18 7.77
C LEU A 294 34.38 -14.27 7.25
N ALA A 295 34.60 -14.90 6.09
CA ALA A 295 35.93 -15.03 5.49
C ALA A 295 36.52 -13.64 5.13
N THR A 296 35.69 -12.69 4.72
CA THR A 296 36.15 -11.32 4.43
C THR A 296 36.65 -10.60 5.69
N LEU A 297 36.00 -10.82 6.84
CA LEU A 297 36.37 -10.16 8.09
C LEU A 297 37.43 -10.94 8.90
N TYR A 298 37.47 -12.26 8.77
CA TYR A 298 38.26 -13.16 9.62
C TYR A 298 39.20 -14.10 8.87
N GLY A 299 39.16 -14.15 7.53
CA GLY A 299 39.88 -15.12 6.70
C GLY A 299 41.32 -14.74 6.33
N SER A 300 41.87 -13.65 6.86
CA SER A 300 43.20 -13.15 6.49
C SER A 300 44.31 -13.38 7.54
N ASN A 301 44.17 -14.32 8.48
CA ASN A 301 45.16 -14.51 9.55
C ASN A 301 45.66 -15.96 9.76
N ASP A 302 45.41 -16.90 8.85
CA ASP A 302 45.96 -18.28 8.94
C ASP A 302 47.03 -18.61 7.88
N GLU A 303 47.62 -17.60 7.24
CA GLU A 303 48.90 -17.76 6.54
C GLU A 303 49.88 -16.67 6.99
N ASN A 304 50.54 -16.90 8.13
CA ASN A 304 51.98 -16.66 8.33
C ASN A 304 52.37 -16.96 9.79
N HIS A 305 53.13 -18.05 9.94
CA HIS A 305 53.93 -18.51 11.10
C HIS A 305 53.23 -19.29 12.22
#